data_AF-A0A7K8V7C3-F1
#
_entry.id   AF-A0A7K8V7C3-F1
#
_cell.length_a   1.000
_cell.length_b   1.000
_cell.length_c   1.000
_cell.angle_alpha   90.00
_cell.angle_beta   90.00
_cell.angle_gamma   90.00
#
_symmetry.space_group_name_H-M   'P 1'
#
loop_
_entity.id
_entity.type
_entity.pdbx_description
1 polymer ?
#
loop_
_entity_poly.entity_id
_entity_poly.type
_entity_poly.pdbx_seq_one_letter_code
_entity_poly.pdbx_strand_id
1 'polypeptide(L)'
;KPEPPPRYRTTNQVYGSKAPTVHEVPTSFHVTSHAFSSTLGQCGMYRNNGLNTSLEKSHVTGPANFITSSDHLNFHPSYNPSAPSHC
;
A
#
# COMPACT_ATOMS: atom_id res chain seq x y z
N LYS A 1 -30.90 37.71 1.03
CA LYS A 1 -31.29 37.66 2.47
C LYS A 1 -31.68 39.08 2.89
N PRO A 2 -32.85 39.31 3.48
CA PRO A 2 -33.25 40.65 3.94
C PRO A 2 -32.28 41.15 5.01
N GLU A 3 -31.93 42.43 4.96
CA GLU A 3 -31.06 43.04 5.96
C GLU A 3 -31.80 43.13 7.31
N PRO A 4 -31.21 42.65 8.42
CA PRO A 4 -31.85 42.75 9.72
C PRO A 4 -31.94 44.21 10.18
N PRO A 5 -33.01 44.56 10.90
CA PRO A 5 -33.24 45.91 11.40
C PRO A 5 -32.06 46.42 12.25
N PRO A 6 -31.69 47.72 12.16
CA PRO A 6 -30.48 48.25 12.81
C PRO A 6 -30.41 48.05 14.33
N ARG A 7 -31.56 47.98 15.02
CA ARG A 7 -31.64 47.79 16.48
C ARG A 7 -31.44 46.35 16.95
N TYR A 8 -31.52 45.36 16.06
CA TYR A 8 -31.48 43.94 16.41
C TYR A 8 -30.30 43.24 15.71
N ARG A 9 -29.12 43.85 15.83
CA ARG A 9 -27.86 43.27 15.33
C ARG A 9 -27.13 42.54 16.45
N THR A 10 -26.69 41.32 16.18
CA THR A 10 -25.84 40.55 17.10
C THR A 10 -24.42 40.48 16.56
N THR A 11 -23.44 40.22 17.44
CA THR A 11 -22.03 40.08 17.04
C THR A 11 -21.80 38.95 16.04
N ASN A 12 -22.54 37.85 16.17
CA ASN A 12 -22.49 36.73 15.22
C ASN A 12 -22.94 37.11 13.81
N GLN A 13 -23.76 38.16 13.65
CA GLN A 13 -24.18 38.64 12.33
C GLN A 13 -23.04 39.33 11.56
N VAL A 14 -21.89 39.63 12.19
CA VAL A 14 -20.72 40.21 11.52
C VAL A 14 -20.03 39.19 10.63
N TYR A 15 -19.97 37.92 11.04
CA TYR A 15 -19.37 36.86 10.23
C TYR A 15 -20.20 36.61 8.96
N GLY A 16 -19.56 36.69 7.79
CA GLY A 16 -20.22 36.55 6.48
C GLY A 16 -21.12 37.73 6.08
N SER A 17 -21.10 38.85 6.82
CA SER A 17 -21.87 40.07 6.46
C SER A 17 -21.29 40.84 5.28
N LYS A 18 -19.99 40.71 5.04
CA LYS A 18 -19.26 41.39 3.96
C LYS A 18 -19.10 40.44 2.78
N ALA A 19 -19.35 40.96 1.58
CA ALA A 19 -19.09 40.22 0.35
C ALA A 19 -17.57 40.12 0.12
N PRO A 20 -17.08 38.97 -0.40
CA PRO A 20 -15.67 38.82 -0.70
C PRO A 20 -15.23 39.75 -1.83
N THR A 21 -13.99 40.23 -1.77
CA THR A 21 -13.39 41.11 -2.80
C THR A 21 -12.18 40.46 -3.46
N VAL A 22 -11.78 40.97 -4.63
CA VAL A 22 -10.60 40.46 -5.38
C VAL A 22 -9.28 40.60 -4.60
N HIS A 23 -9.22 41.49 -3.61
CA HIS A 23 -8.03 41.69 -2.78
C HIS A 23 -7.96 40.71 -1.60
N GLU A 24 -9.02 39.93 -1.36
CA GLU A 24 -9.08 38.92 -0.29
C GLU A 24 -8.78 37.51 -0.81
N VAL A 25 -8.83 37.30 -2.13
CA VAL A 25 -8.53 36.01 -2.74
C VAL A 25 -7.03 35.84 -2.97
N PRO A 26 -6.46 34.63 -2.76
CA PRO A 26 -5.07 34.37 -3.07
C PRO A 26 -4.84 34.41 -4.58
N THR A 27 -3.66 34.88 -5.00
CA THR A 27 -3.25 34.91 -6.42
C THR A 27 -3.01 33.52 -7.01
N SER A 28 -2.71 32.52 -6.17
CA SER A 28 -2.58 31.12 -6.58
C SER A 28 -3.05 30.20 -5.47
N PHE A 29 -3.65 29.07 -5.85
CA PHE A 29 -4.11 28.05 -4.93
C PHE A 29 -3.69 26.68 -5.45
N HIS A 30 -2.79 26.02 -4.70
CA HIS A 30 -2.21 24.73 -5.09
C HIS A 30 -2.88 23.61 -4.30
N VAL A 31 -3.93 23.04 -4.87
CA VAL A 31 -4.67 21.93 -4.24
C VAL A 31 -3.94 20.62 -4.46
N THR A 32 -3.80 19.84 -3.40
CA THR A 32 -3.39 18.43 -3.51
C THR A 32 -4.58 17.60 -3.97
N SER A 33 -4.45 16.93 -5.12
CA SER A 33 -5.48 16.00 -5.59
C SER A 33 -5.50 14.75 -4.71
N HIS A 34 -6.68 14.43 -4.18
CA HIS A 34 -6.92 13.19 -3.46
C HIS A 34 -7.54 12.09 -4.34
N ALA A 35 -7.66 12.31 -5.66
CA ALA A 35 -8.35 11.39 -6.57
C ALA A 35 -7.85 9.94 -6.46
N PHE A 36 -6.52 9.74 -6.41
CA PHE A 36 -5.92 8.41 -6.25
C PHE A 36 -6.27 7.74 -4.91
N SER A 37 -6.19 8.48 -3.81
CA SER A 37 -6.50 7.93 -2.48
C SER A 37 -7.99 7.68 -2.32
N SER A 38 -8.86 8.53 -2.89
CA SER A 38 -10.31 8.35 -2.86
C SER A 38 -10.75 7.11 -3.63
N THR A 39 -10.13 6.81 -4.77
CA THR A 39 -10.45 5.59 -5.54
C THR A 39 -9.98 4.33 -4.82
N LEU A 40 -8.73 4.30 -4.34
CA LEU A 40 -8.19 3.12 -3.66
C LEU A 40 -8.75 2.92 -2.24
N GLY A 41 -9.13 3.99 -1.55
CA GLY A 41 -9.71 3.91 -0.21
C GLY A 41 -11.04 3.14 -0.18
N GLN A 42 -11.80 3.15 -1.28
CA GLN A 42 -13.03 2.37 -1.41
C GLN A 42 -12.80 0.86 -1.41
N CYS A 43 -11.62 0.42 -1.85
CA CYS A 43 -11.26 -1.00 -1.91
C CYS A 43 -10.99 -1.63 -0.54
N GLY A 44 -10.88 -0.81 0.52
CA GLY A 44 -10.65 -1.26 1.89
C GLY A 44 -9.23 -1.77 2.14
N MET A 45 -9.06 -2.53 3.22
CA MET A 45 -7.75 -3.04 3.64
C MET A 45 -7.33 -4.22 2.77
N TYR A 46 -6.10 -4.16 2.24
CA TYR A 46 -5.49 -5.28 1.51
C TYR A 46 -5.41 -6.54 2.38
N ARG A 47 -5.72 -7.70 1.80
CA ARG A 47 -5.55 -9.01 2.42
C ARG A 47 -4.66 -9.87 1.53
N ASN A 48 -3.65 -10.49 2.13
CA ASN A 48 -2.83 -11.46 1.42
C ASN A 48 -3.50 -12.83 1.46
N ASN A 49 -3.94 -13.32 0.30
CA ASN A 49 -4.51 -14.66 0.12
C ASN A 49 -3.59 -15.60 -0.69
N GLY A 50 -2.35 -15.19 -0.98
CA GLY A 50 -1.39 -15.98 -1.72
C GLY A 50 -0.80 -17.13 -0.90
N LEU A 51 -0.51 -18.25 -1.55
CA LEU A 51 0.27 -19.35 -0.97
C LEU A 51 1.76 -19.13 -1.22
N ASN A 52 2.60 -19.51 -0.26
CA ASN A 52 4.04 -19.54 -0.46
C ASN A 52 4.40 -20.74 -1.35
N THR A 53 4.73 -20.48 -2.60
CA THR A 53 5.13 -21.51 -3.59
C THR A 53 6.62 -21.46 -3.93
N SER A 54 7.40 -20.65 -3.21
CA SER A 54 8.85 -20.60 -3.41
C SER A 54 9.45 -21.95 -3.08
N LEU A 55 10.12 -22.57 -4.05
CA LEU A 55 10.96 -23.74 -3.80
C LEU A 55 12.15 -23.33 -2.95
N GLU A 56 12.59 -24.25 -2.10
CA GLU A 56 13.82 -24.09 -1.33
C GLU A 56 15.00 -23.90 -2.30
N LYS A 57 15.81 -22.86 -2.04
CA LYS A 57 16.98 -22.52 -2.87
C LYS A 57 18.28 -23.16 -2.35
N SER A 58 18.18 -24.07 -1.40
CA SER A 58 19.35 -24.77 -0.87
C SER A 58 20.06 -25.52 -1.97
N HIS A 59 21.38 -25.49 -1.93
CA HIS A 59 22.24 -26.26 -2.82
C HIS A 59 21.96 -27.77 -2.72
N VAL A 60 21.45 -28.24 -1.57
CA VAL A 60 21.16 -29.65 -1.29
C VAL A 60 19.71 -30.02 -1.56
N THR A 61 18.81 -29.06 -1.73
CA THR A 61 17.34 -29.33 -1.76
C THR A 61 16.62 -28.65 -2.92
N GLY A 62 17.37 -28.15 -3.91
CA GLY A 62 16.81 -27.66 -5.17
C GLY A 62 16.08 -28.76 -5.97
N PRO A 63 15.39 -28.40 -7.07
CA PRO A 63 14.58 -29.33 -7.86
C PRO A 63 15.35 -30.52 -8.46
N ALA A 64 16.67 -30.43 -8.56
CA ALA A 64 17.56 -31.54 -8.94
C ALA A 64 17.77 -32.58 -7.82
N ASN A 65 17.26 -32.30 -6.61
CA ASN A 65 17.61 -33.02 -5.37
C ASN A 65 16.37 -33.61 -4.67
N PHE A 66 15.21 -33.59 -5.33
CA PHE A 66 14.04 -34.33 -4.87
C PHE A 66 14.31 -35.83 -4.98
N ILE A 67 14.45 -36.51 -3.83
CA ILE A 67 14.49 -37.98 -3.79
C ILE A 67 13.11 -38.48 -4.22
N THR A 68 13.06 -38.89 -5.47
CA THR A 68 11.88 -39.47 -6.09
C THR A 68 11.84 -40.96 -5.70
N SER A 69 10.70 -41.48 -5.26
CA SER A 69 10.55 -42.89 -4.85
C SER A 69 10.93 -43.90 -5.94
N SER A 70 11.00 -43.43 -7.18
CA SER A 70 11.36 -44.23 -8.34
C SER A 70 12.87 -44.38 -8.54
N ASP A 71 13.68 -43.67 -7.75
CA ASP A 71 15.10 -43.49 -8.05
C ASP A 71 15.95 -43.46 -6.79
N HIS A 72 15.94 -44.59 -6.08
CA HIS A 72 16.74 -44.81 -4.87
C HIS A 72 18.24 -45.00 -5.16
N LEU A 73 18.65 -45.07 -6.43
CA LEU A 73 20.03 -45.36 -6.85
C LEU A 73 20.74 -44.16 -7.49
N ASN A 74 20.04 -43.07 -7.80
CA ASN A 74 20.69 -41.83 -8.21
C ASN A 74 21.21 -41.07 -6.99
N PHE A 75 22.42 -41.45 -6.59
CA PHE A 75 23.21 -40.70 -5.61
C PHE A 75 23.41 -39.28 -6.12
N HIS A 76 23.09 -38.33 -5.24
CA HIS A 76 23.14 -36.89 -5.51
C HIS A 76 24.52 -36.44 -6.05
N PRO A 77 24.63 -35.47 -6.97
CA PRO A 77 25.93 -34.99 -7.47
C PRO A 77 26.88 -34.44 -6.39
N SER A 78 26.36 -34.01 -5.23
CA SER A 78 27.19 -33.62 -4.08
C SER A 78 27.61 -34.81 -3.19
N TYR A 79 27.10 -36.01 -3.45
CA TYR A 79 27.55 -37.23 -2.80
C TYR A 79 28.91 -37.61 -3.38
N ASN A 80 29.96 -37.21 -2.68
CA ASN A 80 31.31 -37.64 -2.97
C ASN A 80 31.60 -38.92 -2.16
N PRO A 81 31.62 -40.13 -2.78
CA PRO A 81 31.95 -41.36 -2.05
C PRO A 81 33.40 -41.38 -1.54
N SER A 82 34.23 -40.43 -1.98
CA SER A 82 35.64 -40.30 -1.60
C SER A 82 35.91 -39.25 -0.52
N ALA A 83 34.89 -38.56 0.00
CA ALA A 83 35.04 -37.58 1.07
C ALA A 83 33.86 -37.61 2.05
N PRO A 84 34.08 -37.33 3.35
CA PRO A 84 33.00 -37.28 4.32
C PRO A 84 31.97 -36.20 3.94
N SER A 85 30.69 -36.52 4.09
CA SER A 85 29.60 -35.57 3.94
C SER A 85 29.75 -34.45 4.98
N HIS A 86 29.93 -33.21 4.53
CA HIS A 86 29.94 -32.06 5.43
C HIS A 86 28.51 -31.67 5.81
N CYS A 87 28.28 -31.55 7.13
CA CYS A 87 27.02 -31.15 7.75
C CYS A 87 26.70 -29.68 7.52
#